data_AF-Q098P0-F1
#
_entry.id   AF-Q098P0-F1
#
_cell.length_a   1.000
_cell.length_b   1.000
_cell.length_c   1.000
_cell.angle_alpha   90.00
_cell.angle_beta   90.00
_cell.angle_gamma   90.00
#
_symmetry.space_group_name_H-M   'P 1'
#
loop_
_entity.id
_entity.type
_entity.pdbx_description
1 polymer ?
#
loop_
_entity_poly.entity_id
_entity_poly.type
_entity_poly.pdbx_seq_one_letter_code
_entity_poly.pdbx_strand_id
1 'polypeptide(L)'
;MCRGWHAGRNGSSQHHHARARSMRKKRLGDLLQAAGLVDELQLRAALGFHHKWGTPLGQVVVDLGFCTAQQVLELLANQAQLPMVDLDAEMLDPQLVEVLPVRVAESCRVIPLRQEGPRDSVLVVATAAPGDPVALDEVARLTGKTRVVTLLATDAAISQAIDRLYYPHLQDARRPVDPIPLPEADEKLPLVTERAECLMLDGLLRRRESAYTFKNGLPVMKPLTEDIPVAARTTEPEMTRVDVGRRKAKPREPEVWVYGWGLKATQGLMELLASAGLKAQVARTEDVRKASACSVVLAPLQSVESVKRRGVQARLLLAGRSRDMDRAWALGAQEFLSGPLRADCLIDAVHEQLRAGRESLRQVG
;
A
#
# COMPACT_ATOMS: atom_id res chain seq x y z
N MET A 1 34.55 -60.86 65.39
CA MET A 1 34.41 -59.38 65.43
C MET A 1 33.24 -59.02 64.51
N CYS A 2 32.01 -58.93 65.04
CA CYS A 2 31.34 -57.74 65.58
C CYS A 2 30.51 -56.95 64.54
N ARG A 3 29.18 -56.93 64.78
CA ARG A 3 28.12 -55.99 64.35
C ARG A 3 27.69 -56.11 62.87
N GLY A 4 26.45 -56.40 62.47
CA GLY A 4 25.13 -56.28 63.10
C GLY A 4 24.50 -54.92 62.78
N TRP A 5 23.39 -54.91 62.02
CA TRP A 5 22.17 -54.09 62.24
C TRP A 5 21.09 -54.37 61.18
N HIS A 6 19.86 -54.50 61.67
CA HIS A 6 18.59 -54.75 60.98
C HIS A 6 17.82 -53.44 60.75
N ALA A 7 16.72 -53.56 59.97
CA ALA A 7 15.55 -52.67 59.81
C ALA A 7 15.67 -51.65 58.66
N GLY A 8 14.65 -51.40 57.84
CA GLY A 8 13.27 -51.88 57.81
C GLY A 8 12.38 -50.83 57.12
N ARG A 9 11.37 -51.33 56.40
CA ARG A 9 10.07 -50.72 56.01
C ARG A 9 10.00 -49.65 54.91
N ASN A 10 9.16 -50.01 53.94
CA ASN A 10 8.01 -49.29 53.35
C ASN A 10 8.16 -47.80 53.02
N GLY A 11 7.98 -47.49 51.74
CA GLY A 11 7.68 -46.16 51.25
C GLY A 11 7.17 -46.19 49.81
N SER A 12 5.87 -46.46 49.65
CA SER A 12 4.99 -45.88 48.62
C SER A 12 5.60 -45.55 47.24
N SER A 13 5.40 -46.47 46.29
CA SER A 13 5.22 -46.09 44.89
C SER A 13 3.99 -45.19 44.79
N GLN A 14 4.18 -43.88 44.64
CA GLN A 14 3.21 -42.98 44.00
C GLN A 14 3.83 -41.59 43.75
N HIS A 15 3.72 -41.16 42.50
CA HIS A 15 3.67 -39.77 42.04
C HIS A 15 4.87 -38.85 42.27
N HIS A 16 5.90 -39.03 41.43
CA HIS A 16 6.53 -37.85 40.82
C HIS A 16 6.50 -38.01 39.30
N HIS A 17 5.41 -37.55 38.69
CA HIS A 17 5.46 -36.99 37.35
C HIS A 17 6.46 -35.83 37.38
N ALA A 18 7.75 -36.16 37.28
CA ALA A 18 8.81 -35.22 36.97
C ALA A 18 8.54 -34.76 35.54
N ARG A 19 7.71 -33.70 35.48
CA ARG A 19 7.44 -32.81 34.37
C ARG A 19 8.45 -33.04 33.25
N ALA A 20 8.00 -33.73 32.21
CA ALA A 20 8.57 -33.57 30.88
C ALA A 20 8.50 -32.07 30.59
N ARG A 21 9.61 -31.37 30.88
CA ARG A 21 9.83 -29.96 30.61
C ARG A 21 9.92 -29.87 29.10
N SER A 22 8.76 -29.89 28.46
CA SER A 22 8.56 -29.44 27.10
C SER A 22 9.36 -28.15 26.98
N MET A 23 10.46 -28.19 26.24
CA MET A 23 11.22 -27.02 25.84
C MET A 23 10.35 -26.20 24.88
N ARG A 24 9.24 -25.65 25.40
CA ARG A 24 8.52 -24.60 24.74
C ARG A 24 9.49 -23.43 24.71
N LYS A 25 10.03 -23.14 23.52
CA LYS A 25 10.64 -21.84 23.22
C LYS A 25 9.73 -20.79 23.87
N LYS A 26 10.26 -20.02 24.83
CA LYS A 26 9.49 -18.97 25.53
C LYS A 26 8.83 -18.10 24.47
N ARG A 27 7.54 -17.81 24.60
CA ARG A 27 6.83 -17.03 23.58
C ARG A 27 7.35 -15.59 23.60
N LEU A 28 7.27 -14.88 22.48
CA LEU A 28 7.72 -13.48 22.41
C LEU A 28 7.00 -12.61 23.46
N GLY A 29 5.70 -12.82 23.68
CA GLY A 29 4.95 -12.12 24.72
C GLY A 29 5.53 -12.33 26.13
N ASP A 30 5.86 -13.58 26.48
CA ASP A 30 6.48 -13.90 27.77
C ASP A 30 7.88 -13.28 27.89
N LEU A 31 8.63 -13.20 26.77
CA LEU A 31 9.96 -12.58 26.73
C LEU A 31 9.88 -11.06 26.90
N LEU A 32 8.93 -10.41 26.24
CA LEU A 32 8.69 -8.96 26.38
C LEU A 32 8.32 -8.61 27.83
N GLN A 33 7.44 -9.40 28.45
CA GLN A 33 7.03 -9.19 29.84
C GLN A 33 8.18 -9.49 30.82
N ALA A 34 8.92 -10.59 30.60
CA ALA A 34 10.06 -10.95 31.44
C ALA A 34 11.22 -9.95 31.36
N ALA A 35 11.37 -9.27 30.22
CA ALA A 35 12.33 -8.19 30.03
C ALA A 35 11.85 -6.84 30.61
N GLY A 36 10.63 -6.77 31.14
CA GLY A 36 10.04 -5.54 31.68
C GLY A 36 9.73 -4.49 30.62
N LEU A 37 9.68 -4.87 29.33
CA LEU A 37 9.40 -3.94 28.24
C LEU A 37 7.90 -3.68 28.06
N VAL A 38 7.06 -4.62 28.49
CA VAL A 38 5.60 -4.48 28.48
C VAL A 38 5.01 -4.99 29.79
N ASP A 39 3.97 -4.31 30.27
CA ASP A 39 3.14 -4.81 31.36
C ASP A 39 2.07 -5.80 30.88
N GLU A 40 1.32 -6.40 31.82
CA GLU A 40 0.26 -7.37 31.48
C GLU A 40 -0.88 -6.76 30.64
N LEU A 41 -1.24 -5.50 30.91
CA LEU A 41 -2.34 -4.83 30.23
C LEU A 41 -1.95 -4.47 28.78
N GLN A 42 -0.75 -3.93 28.60
CA GLN A 42 -0.13 -3.62 27.31
C GLN A 42 0.04 -4.88 26.47
N LEU A 43 0.51 -5.99 27.07
CA LEU A 43 0.63 -7.27 26.38
C LEU A 43 -0.74 -7.80 25.92
N ARG A 44 -1.77 -7.71 26.79
CA ARG A 44 -3.14 -8.11 26.41
C ARG A 44 -3.69 -7.26 25.26
N ALA A 45 -3.47 -5.94 25.30
CA ALA A 45 -3.87 -5.05 24.22
C ALA A 45 -3.18 -5.44 22.90
N ALA A 46 -1.85 -5.61 22.92
CA ALA A 46 -1.06 -6.00 21.76
C ALA A 46 -1.48 -7.37 21.19
N LEU A 47 -1.77 -8.35 22.05
CA LEU A 47 -2.29 -9.66 21.62
C LEU A 47 -3.67 -9.56 20.98
N GLY A 48 -4.54 -8.67 21.49
CA GLY A 48 -5.83 -8.37 20.88
C GLY A 48 -5.69 -7.85 19.45
N PHE A 49 -4.78 -6.91 19.21
CA PHE A 49 -4.45 -6.43 17.86
C PHE A 49 -3.85 -7.53 16.97
N HIS A 50 -2.89 -8.29 17.49
CA HIS A 50 -2.27 -9.41 16.77
C HIS A 50 -3.31 -10.45 16.29
N HIS A 51 -4.25 -10.85 17.16
CA HIS A 51 -5.26 -11.84 16.82
C HIS A 51 -6.33 -11.30 15.85
N LYS A 52 -6.72 -10.03 16.03
CA LYS A 52 -7.73 -9.40 15.17
C LYS A 52 -7.24 -9.18 13.74
N TRP A 53 -5.96 -8.82 13.58
CA TRP A 53 -5.41 -8.37 12.29
C TRP A 53 -4.40 -9.33 11.67
N GLY A 54 -3.95 -10.35 12.42
CA GLY A 54 -2.92 -11.28 11.96
C GLY A 54 -1.52 -10.66 11.85
N THR A 55 -1.33 -9.42 12.33
CA THR A 55 -0.05 -8.71 12.30
C THR A 55 0.92 -9.28 13.33
N PRO A 56 2.22 -9.47 13.03
CA PRO A 56 3.18 -10.01 13.99
C PRO A 56 3.21 -9.24 15.32
N LEU A 57 3.21 -9.95 16.45
CA LEU A 57 3.17 -9.33 17.79
C LEU A 57 4.30 -8.32 18.00
N GLY A 58 5.51 -8.63 17.51
CA GLY A 58 6.67 -7.73 17.60
C GLY A 58 6.44 -6.39 16.89
N GLN A 59 5.77 -6.40 15.73
CA GLN A 59 5.40 -5.17 15.02
C GLN A 59 4.35 -4.39 15.79
N VAL A 60 3.34 -5.09 16.33
CA VAL A 60 2.26 -4.45 17.08
C VAL A 60 2.76 -3.70 18.32
N VAL A 61 3.68 -4.28 19.09
CA VAL A 61 4.21 -3.60 20.29
C VAL A 61 5.06 -2.37 19.95
N VAL A 62 5.68 -2.35 18.76
CA VAL A 62 6.39 -1.17 18.25
C VAL A 62 5.40 -0.11 17.76
N ASP A 63 4.39 -0.51 16.98
CA ASP A 63 3.37 0.39 16.44
C ASP A 63 2.55 1.07 17.55
N LEU A 64 2.30 0.36 18.65
CA LEU A 64 1.63 0.89 19.85
C LEU A 64 2.56 1.73 20.74
N GLY A 65 3.86 1.82 20.40
CA GLY A 65 4.84 2.61 21.15
C GLY A 65 5.26 2.00 22.49
N PHE A 66 4.99 0.71 22.72
CA PHE A 66 5.38 0.04 23.97
C PHE A 66 6.86 -0.36 23.98
N CYS A 67 7.41 -0.69 22.82
CA CYS A 67 8.82 -1.07 22.67
C CYS A 67 9.42 -0.41 21.43
N THR A 68 10.74 -0.28 21.41
CA THR A 68 11.47 0.08 20.19
C THR A 68 11.70 -1.15 19.31
N ALA A 69 11.85 -0.94 17.99
CA ALA A 69 12.17 -2.01 17.06
C ALA A 69 13.48 -2.74 17.41
N GLN A 70 14.45 -2.02 17.98
CA GLN A 70 15.74 -2.56 18.40
C GLN A 70 15.62 -3.49 19.62
N GLN A 71 14.83 -3.11 20.63
CA GLN A 71 14.57 -3.98 21.79
C GLN A 71 13.85 -5.27 21.40
N VAL A 72 12.91 -5.19 20.46
CA VAL A 72 12.24 -6.39 19.93
C VAL A 72 13.22 -7.27 19.15
N LEU A 73 14.09 -6.67 18.34
CA LEU A 73 15.15 -7.38 17.61
C LEU A 73 16.08 -8.12 18.56
N GLU A 74 16.56 -7.48 19.63
CA GLU A 74 17.42 -8.08 20.64
C GLU A 74 16.79 -9.31 21.29
N LEU A 75 15.51 -9.23 21.66
CA LEU A 75 14.79 -10.37 22.22
C LEU A 75 14.64 -11.52 21.23
N LEU A 76 14.32 -11.22 19.97
CA LEU A 76 14.18 -12.23 18.92
C LEU A 76 15.54 -12.88 18.58
N ALA A 77 16.61 -12.10 18.54
CA ALA A 77 17.96 -12.59 18.33
C ALA A 77 18.40 -13.53 19.44
N ASN A 78 18.17 -13.14 20.70
CA ASN A 78 18.43 -13.99 21.85
C ASN A 78 17.59 -15.29 21.85
N GLN A 79 16.33 -15.20 21.42
CA GLN A 79 15.45 -16.36 21.30
C GLN A 79 15.90 -17.31 20.19
N ALA A 80 16.37 -16.77 19.06
CA ALA A 80 16.82 -17.52 17.89
C ALA A 80 18.29 -17.96 17.97
N GLN A 81 19.06 -17.43 18.92
CA GLN A 81 20.51 -17.61 19.04
C GLN A 81 21.26 -17.18 17.76
N LEU A 82 20.77 -16.11 17.13
CA LEU A 82 21.37 -15.54 15.92
C LEU A 82 22.04 -14.21 16.23
N PRO A 83 23.18 -13.89 15.61
CA PRO A 83 23.82 -12.59 15.79
C PRO A 83 23.01 -11.50 15.10
N MET A 84 23.13 -10.26 15.60
CA MET A 84 22.56 -9.09 14.96
C MET A 84 23.62 -8.38 14.11
N VAL A 85 23.17 -7.60 13.14
CA VAL A 85 24.01 -6.74 12.32
C VAL A 85 23.40 -5.35 12.20
N ASP A 86 24.25 -4.34 12.29
CA ASP A 86 23.89 -2.96 12.00
C ASP A 86 24.18 -2.66 10.52
N LEU A 87 23.13 -2.66 9.70
CA LEU A 87 23.24 -2.45 8.26
C LEU A 87 23.60 -1.00 7.89
N ASP A 88 23.52 -0.06 8.82
CA ASP A 88 23.90 1.32 8.57
C ASP A 88 25.40 1.55 8.68
N ALA A 89 26.08 0.71 9.46
CA ALA A 89 27.53 0.71 9.60
C ALA A 89 28.25 -0.20 8.57
N GLU A 90 27.51 -1.11 7.92
CA GLU A 90 28.07 -2.06 6.94
C GLU A 90 28.28 -1.42 5.57
N MET A 91 29.45 -1.65 4.98
CA MET A 91 29.74 -1.26 3.61
C MET A 91 29.36 -2.42 2.67
N LEU A 92 28.26 -2.26 1.94
CA LEU A 92 27.74 -3.28 1.03
C LEU A 92 28.50 -3.27 -0.30
N ASP A 93 29.06 -4.42 -0.68
CA ASP A 93 29.74 -4.58 -1.97
C ASP A 93 28.72 -4.59 -3.13
N PRO A 94 28.81 -3.65 -4.09
CA PRO A 94 27.92 -3.61 -5.25
C PRO A 94 27.91 -4.89 -6.09
N GLN A 95 28.98 -5.70 -6.06
CA GLN A 95 29.04 -6.97 -6.80
C GLN A 95 28.03 -8.01 -6.28
N LEU A 96 27.53 -7.85 -5.05
CA LEU A 96 26.54 -8.77 -4.48
C LEU A 96 25.18 -8.72 -5.18
N VAL A 97 24.91 -7.68 -5.97
CA VAL A 97 23.72 -7.57 -6.83
C VAL A 97 23.66 -8.71 -7.86
N GLU A 98 24.81 -9.20 -8.32
CA GLU A 98 24.89 -10.32 -9.26
C GLU A 98 24.61 -11.67 -8.57
N VAL A 99 24.89 -11.76 -7.26
CA VAL A 99 24.71 -12.99 -6.48
C VAL A 99 23.26 -13.19 -6.10
N LEU A 100 22.60 -12.14 -5.57
CA LEU A 100 21.21 -12.18 -5.19
C LEU A 100 20.40 -11.16 -6.00
N PRO A 101 19.49 -11.59 -6.88
CA PRO A 101 18.64 -10.66 -7.63
C PRO A 101 17.67 -9.88 -6.72
N VAL A 102 17.41 -8.62 -7.07
CA VAL A 102 16.55 -7.70 -6.28
C VAL A 102 15.18 -8.28 -5.94
N ARG A 103 14.54 -8.98 -6.89
CA ARG A 103 13.23 -9.60 -6.68
C ARG A 103 13.23 -10.59 -5.51
N VAL A 104 14.32 -11.36 -5.38
CA VAL A 104 14.50 -12.33 -4.30
C VAL A 104 14.80 -11.60 -3.00
N ALA A 105 15.67 -10.60 -3.03
CA ALA A 105 15.99 -9.77 -1.87
C ALA A 105 14.72 -9.15 -1.25
N GLU A 106 13.86 -8.56 -2.09
CA GLU A 106 12.58 -7.97 -1.70
C GLU A 106 11.56 -9.01 -1.22
N SER A 107 11.36 -10.10 -1.97
CA SER A 107 10.33 -11.10 -1.64
C SER A 107 10.67 -11.89 -0.38
N CYS A 108 11.95 -12.24 -0.21
CA CYS A 108 12.46 -13.02 0.90
C CYS A 108 12.90 -12.14 2.09
N ARG A 109 12.83 -10.81 1.96
CA ARG A 109 13.28 -9.82 2.95
C ARG A 109 14.67 -10.13 3.49
N VAL A 110 15.61 -10.25 2.56
CA VAL A 110 17.01 -10.56 2.83
C VAL A 110 17.91 -9.68 1.99
N ILE A 111 19.10 -9.41 2.51
CA ILE A 111 20.14 -8.73 1.77
C ILE A 111 21.47 -9.48 1.89
N PRO A 112 22.21 -9.69 0.79
CA PRO A 112 23.54 -10.27 0.85
C PRO A 112 24.51 -9.27 1.48
N LEU A 113 25.38 -9.75 2.37
CA LEU A 113 26.41 -8.93 3.02
C LEU A 113 27.80 -9.23 2.46
N ARG A 114 28.10 -10.52 2.25
CA ARG A 114 29.38 -10.99 1.71
C ARG A 114 29.32 -12.46 1.36
N GLN A 115 30.30 -12.88 0.57
CA GLN A 115 30.55 -14.29 0.25
C GLN A 115 31.80 -14.75 1.02
N GLU A 116 31.76 -15.98 1.53
CA GLU A 116 32.84 -16.57 2.32
C GLU A 116 33.11 -18.02 1.90
N GLY A 117 34.27 -18.54 2.32
CA GLY A 117 34.66 -19.93 2.12
C GLY A 117 35.27 -20.23 0.75
N PRO A 118 35.66 -21.49 0.51
CA PRO A 118 36.26 -21.88 -0.76
C PRO A 118 35.24 -21.73 -1.89
N ARG A 119 35.68 -21.06 -2.98
CA ARG A 119 34.87 -20.79 -4.18
C ARG A 119 33.53 -20.10 -3.87
N ASP A 120 33.52 -19.20 -2.89
CA ASP A 120 32.33 -18.41 -2.50
C ASP A 120 31.12 -19.30 -2.15
N SER A 121 31.37 -20.45 -1.53
CA SER A 121 30.34 -21.47 -1.23
C SER A 121 29.38 -21.06 -0.10
N VAL A 122 29.74 -20.07 0.72
CA VAL A 122 28.93 -19.56 1.83
C VAL A 122 28.47 -18.14 1.50
N LEU A 123 27.17 -17.88 1.65
CA LEU A 123 26.61 -16.53 1.55
C LEU A 123 26.17 -16.06 2.94
N VAL A 124 26.72 -14.93 3.39
CA VAL A 124 26.26 -14.27 4.61
C VAL A 124 25.18 -13.28 4.21
N VAL A 125 24.00 -13.40 4.83
CA VAL A 125 22.85 -12.55 4.58
C VAL A 125 22.34 -11.93 5.87
N ALA A 126 21.77 -10.73 5.78
CA ALA A 126 20.92 -10.19 6.82
C ALA A 126 19.44 -10.44 6.48
N THR A 127 18.63 -10.77 7.48
CA THR A 127 17.18 -10.97 7.34
C THR A 127 16.40 -10.26 8.45
N ALA A 128 15.15 -9.90 8.17
CA ALA A 128 14.25 -9.35 9.17
C ALA A 128 13.85 -10.43 10.20
N ALA A 129 13.96 -10.11 11.49
CA ALA A 129 13.60 -11.06 12.56
C ALA A 129 12.10 -11.39 12.58
N PRO A 130 11.69 -12.65 12.88
CA PRO A 130 12.50 -13.78 13.34
C PRO A 130 13.26 -14.57 12.25
N GLY A 131 13.25 -14.12 11.00
CA GLY A 131 13.77 -14.86 9.84
C GLY A 131 12.79 -15.94 9.39
N ASP A 132 12.57 -16.07 8.09
CA ASP A 132 11.77 -17.16 7.50
C ASP A 132 12.72 -18.25 6.97
N PRO A 133 12.78 -19.44 7.61
CA PRO A 133 13.63 -20.53 7.15
C PRO A 133 13.35 -20.94 5.70
N VAL A 134 12.10 -20.87 5.26
CA VAL A 134 11.72 -21.22 3.88
C VAL A 134 12.29 -20.21 2.89
N ALA A 135 12.29 -18.93 3.27
CA ALA A 135 12.90 -17.88 2.47
C ALA A 135 14.43 -18.04 2.36
N LEU A 136 15.07 -18.49 3.45
CA LEU A 136 16.52 -18.73 3.48
C LEU A 136 16.93 -19.95 2.64
N ASP A 137 16.13 -21.02 2.67
CA ASP A 137 16.34 -22.19 1.83
C ASP A 137 16.19 -21.84 0.34
N GLU A 138 15.21 -21.00 0.01
CA GLU A 138 15.00 -20.49 -1.35
C GLU A 138 16.19 -19.64 -1.82
N VAL A 139 16.72 -18.78 -0.96
CA VAL A 139 17.93 -18.00 -1.23
C VAL A 139 19.11 -18.93 -1.50
N ALA A 140 19.33 -19.95 -0.68
CA ALA A 140 20.41 -20.92 -0.89
C ALA A 140 20.27 -21.62 -2.26
N ARG A 141 19.05 -22.05 -2.60
CA ARG A 141 18.73 -22.74 -3.85
C ARG A 141 18.96 -21.86 -5.08
N LEU A 142 18.50 -20.62 -5.04
CA LEU A 142 18.60 -19.68 -6.18
C LEU A 142 20.02 -19.17 -6.39
N THR A 143 20.78 -18.97 -5.31
CA THR A 143 22.17 -18.48 -5.38
C THR A 143 23.18 -19.60 -5.64
N GLY A 144 22.74 -20.88 -5.61
CA GLY A 144 23.62 -22.04 -5.79
C GLY A 144 24.62 -22.24 -4.64
N LYS A 145 24.38 -21.61 -3.49
CA LYS A 145 25.31 -21.60 -2.36
C LYS A 145 25.09 -22.81 -1.49
N THR A 146 26.18 -23.42 -1.03
CA THR A 146 26.13 -24.62 -0.19
C THR A 146 25.59 -24.31 1.20
N ARG A 147 25.83 -23.09 1.69
CA ARG A 147 25.38 -22.65 3.01
C ARG A 147 25.01 -21.17 3.00
N VAL A 148 23.92 -20.84 3.68
CA VAL A 148 23.54 -19.46 3.99
C VAL A 148 23.71 -19.24 5.49
N VAL A 149 24.49 -18.22 5.87
CA VAL A 149 24.67 -17.79 7.26
C VAL A 149 23.84 -16.53 7.47
N THR A 150 23.05 -16.51 8.54
CA THR A 150 22.09 -15.44 8.77
C THR A 150 22.45 -14.56 9.95
N LEU A 151 22.33 -13.26 9.71
CA LEU A 151 22.35 -12.20 10.72
C LEU A 151 20.98 -11.55 10.77
N LEU A 152 20.58 -11.08 11.95
CA LEU A 152 19.30 -10.40 12.14
C LEU A 152 19.45 -8.88 12.10
N ALA A 153 18.53 -8.23 11.41
CA ALA A 153 18.39 -6.78 11.40
C ALA A 153 16.92 -6.38 11.53
N THR A 154 16.65 -5.09 11.75
CA THR A 154 15.29 -4.57 11.74
C THR A 154 14.72 -4.56 10.32
N ASP A 155 13.40 -4.69 10.17
CA ASP A 155 12.72 -4.66 8.86
C ASP A 155 12.98 -3.35 8.11
N ALA A 156 13.06 -2.23 8.85
CA ALA A 156 13.42 -0.93 8.31
C ALA A 156 14.86 -0.90 7.77
N ALA A 157 15.82 -1.44 8.54
CA ALA A 157 17.22 -1.50 8.11
C ALA A 157 17.40 -2.37 6.86
N ILE A 158 16.71 -3.52 6.78
CA ILE A 158 16.71 -4.37 5.58
C ILE A 158 16.18 -3.61 4.37
N SER A 159 15.03 -2.94 4.52
CA SER A 159 14.42 -2.17 3.43
C SER A 159 15.36 -1.07 2.92
N GLN A 160 15.97 -0.32 3.85
CA GLN A 160 16.94 0.73 3.49
C GLN A 160 18.22 0.17 2.87
N ALA A 161 18.67 -1.00 3.32
CA ALA A 161 19.84 -1.65 2.75
C ALA A 161 19.56 -2.14 1.31
N ILE A 162 18.36 -2.68 1.04
CA ILE A 162 17.92 -3.05 -0.32
C ILE A 162 17.89 -1.81 -1.21
N ASP A 163 17.28 -0.71 -0.75
CA ASP A 163 17.29 0.58 -1.45
C ASP A 163 18.72 1.02 -1.77
N ARG A 164 19.64 0.86 -0.81
CA ARG A 164 21.05 1.27 -0.97
C ARG A 164 21.80 0.46 -2.03
N LEU A 165 21.63 -0.86 -2.00
CA LEU A 165 22.38 -1.79 -2.84
C LEU A 165 21.82 -1.87 -4.27
N TYR A 166 20.50 -1.94 -4.43
CA TYR A 166 19.87 -2.19 -5.74
C TYR A 166 19.36 -0.92 -6.43
N TYR A 167 19.11 0.15 -5.67
CA TYR A 167 18.55 1.40 -6.21
C TYR A 167 19.39 2.64 -5.81
N PRO A 168 20.72 2.66 -6.09
CA PRO A 168 21.59 3.75 -5.65
C PRO A 168 21.16 5.13 -6.19
N HIS A 169 20.59 5.18 -7.40
CA HIS A 169 20.07 6.41 -8.02
C HIS A 169 18.87 7.04 -7.29
N LEU A 170 18.14 6.27 -6.47
CA LEU A 170 17.05 6.81 -5.65
C LEU A 170 17.57 7.57 -4.42
N GLN A 171 18.83 7.37 -4.04
CA GLN A 171 19.45 8.13 -2.95
C GLN A 171 19.76 9.57 -3.38
N ASP A 172 20.21 9.77 -4.62
CA ASP A 172 20.44 11.11 -5.19
C ASP A 172 19.16 11.94 -5.33
N ALA A 173 18.01 11.27 -5.48
CA ALA A 173 16.70 11.92 -5.50
C ALA A 173 16.22 12.37 -4.10
N ARG A 174 16.91 11.97 -3.02
CA ARG A 174 16.69 12.47 -1.66
C ARG A 174 17.59 13.67 -1.32
N ARG A 175 18.04 14.44 -2.31
CA ARG A 175 18.52 15.79 -2.01
C ARG A 175 17.43 16.50 -1.20
N PRO A 176 17.76 17.17 -0.08
CA PRO A 176 16.82 18.12 0.50
C PRO A 176 16.43 19.05 -0.64
N VAL A 177 15.18 18.97 -1.07
CA VAL A 177 14.62 19.98 -1.94
C VAL A 177 14.69 21.22 -1.06
N ASP A 178 15.61 22.14 -1.37
CA ASP A 178 15.60 23.45 -0.76
C ASP A 178 14.15 23.92 -0.87
N PRO A 179 13.47 24.20 0.27
CA PRO A 179 12.08 24.58 0.23
C PRO A 179 11.98 25.69 -0.79
N ILE A 180 11.22 25.45 -1.87
CA ILE A 180 11.00 26.45 -2.91
C ILE A 180 10.54 27.68 -2.13
N PRO A 181 11.30 28.80 -2.16
CA PRO A 181 10.86 29.99 -1.48
C PRO A 181 9.54 30.36 -2.16
N LEU A 182 8.44 30.14 -1.42
CA LEU A 182 7.16 30.68 -1.82
C LEU A 182 7.40 32.19 -1.95
N PRO A 183 7.08 32.82 -3.09
CA PRO A 183 7.12 34.27 -3.14
C PRO A 183 6.31 34.76 -1.95
N GLU A 184 6.92 35.56 -1.09
CA GLU A 184 6.23 36.23 0.01
C GLU A 184 4.96 36.81 -0.59
N ALA A 185 3.80 36.44 -0.02
CA ALA A 185 2.52 36.85 -0.56
C ALA A 185 2.52 38.37 -0.64
N ASP A 186 2.73 38.91 -1.83
CA ASP A 186 2.74 40.34 -2.07
C ASP A 186 1.33 40.82 -1.73
N GLU A 187 1.18 41.57 -0.62
CA GLU A 187 -0.10 42.09 -0.15
C GLU A 187 -0.77 43.01 -1.19
N LYS A 188 -0.08 43.29 -2.31
CA LYS A 188 -0.56 44.08 -3.43
C LYS A 188 -0.99 43.27 -4.64
N LEU A 189 -1.02 41.94 -4.59
CA LEU A 189 -1.53 41.13 -5.70
C LEU A 189 -3.07 41.12 -5.71
N PRO A 190 -3.76 41.75 -6.67
CA PRO A 190 -5.21 41.66 -6.75
C PRO A 190 -5.61 40.24 -7.16
N LEU A 191 -6.37 39.55 -6.30
CA LEU A 191 -7.11 38.34 -6.64
C LEU A 191 -8.19 38.70 -7.68
N VAL A 192 -7.88 38.53 -8.95
CA VAL A 192 -8.87 38.60 -10.02
C VAL A 192 -9.58 37.25 -10.09
N THR A 193 -10.71 37.13 -9.42
CA THR A 193 -11.67 36.05 -9.65
C THR A 193 -12.49 36.39 -10.88
N GLU A 194 -12.20 35.80 -12.03
CA GLU A 194 -12.96 36.08 -13.25
C GLU A 194 -14.32 35.37 -13.26
N ARG A 195 -15.36 36.14 -12.90
CA ARG A 195 -16.53 36.31 -13.77
C ARG A 195 -17.06 37.74 -13.64
N ALA A 196 -16.50 38.64 -14.44
CA ALA A 196 -17.19 39.82 -14.92
C ALA A 196 -16.54 40.28 -16.24
N GLU A 197 -17.18 39.88 -17.34
CA GLU A 197 -17.31 40.63 -18.61
C GLU A 197 -16.03 41.02 -19.36
N CYS A 198 -15.65 40.16 -20.31
CA CYS A 198 -14.83 40.51 -21.46
C CYS A 198 -15.53 41.57 -22.34
N LEU A 199 -14.97 42.78 -22.42
CA LEU A 199 -15.14 43.65 -23.57
C LEU A 199 -13.82 44.29 -23.98
N MET A 200 -13.60 44.27 -25.29
CA MET A 200 -12.62 45.00 -26.10
C MET A 200 -11.24 44.34 -26.29
N LEU A 201 -11.19 43.46 -27.30
CA LEU A 201 -9.96 43.24 -28.07
C LEU A 201 -10.21 43.52 -29.58
N ASP A 202 -10.77 44.69 -29.89
CA ASP A 202 -10.66 45.27 -31.23
C ASP A 202 -9.31 45.98 -31.32
N GLY A 203 -8.29 45.33 -31.90
CA GLY A 203 -7.06 46.06 -32.26
C GLY A 203 -5.77 45.29 -32.52
N LEU A 204 -5.63 44.03 -32.09
CA LEU A 204 -4.32 43.35 -32.11
C LEU A 204 -4.23 42.06 -32.93
N LEU A 205 -5.04 41.93 -33.98
CA LEU A 205 -4.79 40.95 -35.06
C LEU A 205 -4.72 41.63 -36.41
N ARG A 206 -3.85 42.65 -36.52
CA ARG A 206 -3.28 43.05 -37.81
C ARG A 206 -1.92 42.38 -37.99
N ARG A 207 -1.84 41.58 -39.07
CA ARG A 207 -0.64 41.11 -39.77
C ARG A 207 0.29 40.15 -39.04
N ARG A 208 0.12 38.87 -39.37
CA ARG A 208 1.27 38.09 -39.88
C ARG A 208 0.80 37.29 -41.10
N GLU A 209 1.01 37.87 -42.29
CA GLU A 209 0.92 37.13 -43.54
C GLU A 209 2.13 36.20 -43.68
N SER A 210 1.80 34.92 -43.89
CA SER A 210 2.36 33.99 -44.87
C SER A 210 3.87 33.72 -44.94
N ALA A 211 4.22 32.44 -44.91
CA ALA A 211 4.61 31.77 -46.16
C ALA A 211 4.58 30.23 -46.03
N TYR A 212 3.59 29.60 -46.67
CA TYR A 212 3.86 28.47 -47.55
C TYR A 212 3.33 28.89 -48.92
N THR A 213 4.25 29.01 -49.88
CA THR A 213 4.01 29.47 -51.26
C THR A 213 4.40 28.36 -52.22
N PHE A 214 3.68 28.25 -53.35
CA PHE A 214 4.16 28.13 -54.75
C PHE A 214 2.94 27.73 -55.62
N LYS A 215 2.73 28.09 -56.89
CA LYS A 215 3.47 28.80 -57.95
C LYS A 215 2.36 29.51 -58.76
N ASN A 216 2.48 30.82 -58.94
CA ASN A 216 1.43 31.76 -59.40
C ASN A 216 0.28 32.07 -58.41
N GLY A 217 0.49 31.76 -57.13
CA GLY A 217 0.28 32.70 -56.00
C GLY A 217 -1.15 33.12 -55.62
N LEU A 218 -2.17 32.60 -56.28
CA LEU A 218 -3.61 32.75 -55.99
C LEU A 218 -4.24 31.35 -56.25
N PRO A 219 -5.46 30.95 -55.79
CA PRO A 219 -6.58 31.78 -55.29
C PRO A 219 -7.53 31.17 -54.22
N VAL A 220 -8.33 32.06 -53.61
CA VAL A 220 -9.80 31.99 -53.39
C VAL A 220 -10.40 30.88 -52.50
N MET A 221 -10.93 31.30 -51.34
CA MET A 221 -11.98 30.58 -50.60
C MET A 221 -13.33 30.69 -51.36
N LYS A 222 -14.06 29.58 -51.49
CA LYS A 222 -15.45 29.58 -52.01
C LYS A 222 -16.39 30.25 -51.00
N PRO A 223 -17.30 31.17 -51.42
CA PRO A 223 -18.31 31.72 -50.52
C PRO A 223 -19.44 30.72 -50.25
N LEU A 224 -19.91 30.71 -49.00
CA LEU A 224 -21.12 30.02 -48.55
C LEU A 224 -22.35 30.84 -48.94
N THR A 225 -22.91 30.59 -50.12
CA THR A 225 -24.27 31.04 -50.46
C THR A 225 -24.71 30.30 -51.72
N GLU A 226 -25.59 29.31 -51.56
CA GLU A 226 -26.55 28.94 -52.60
C GLU A 226 -27.73 28.23 -51.91
N ASP A 227 -28.92 28.76 -52.20
CA ASP A 227 -30.20 28.50 -51.57
C ASP A 227 -30.66 27.03 -51.69
N ILE A 228 -31.12 26.45 -50.58
CA ILE A 228 -31.83 25.16 -50.61
C ILE A 228 -33.33 25.44 -50.79
N PRO A 229 -34.00 24.93 -51.85
CA PRO A 229 -35.39 25.27 -52.14
C PRO A 229 -36.37 24.73 -51.09
N VAL A 230 -37.30 25.60 -50.67
CA VAL A 230 -38.47 25.26 -49.85
C VAL A 230 -39.55 24.67 -50.75
N ALA A 231 -39.57 23.34 -50.92
CA ALA A 231 -40.76 22.64 -51.44
C ALA A 231 -40.72 21.15 -51.11
N ALA A 232 -41.56 20.75 -50.14
CA ALA A 232 -42.35 19.50 -50.08
C ALA A 232 -42.59 19.12 -48.61
N ARG A 233 -43.50 19.86 -47.97
CA ARG A 233 -44.24 19.34 -46.83
C ARG A 233 -45.18 18.25 -47.36
N THR A 234 -45.00 17.02 -46.92
CA THR A 234 -46.03 15.98 -47.04
C THR A 234 -45.99 15.10 -45.81
N THR A 235 -46.95 15.38 -44.93
CA THR A 235 -47.72 14.47 -44.06
C THR A 235 -47.04 13.22 -43.51
N GLU A 236 -47.03 13.14 -42.18
CA GLU A 236 -46.81 11.96 -41.35
C GLU A 236 -47.32 10.65 -41.99
N PRO A 237 -46.49 9.61 -42.07
CA PRO A 237 -46.95 8.25 -41.89
C PRO A 237 -46.71 7.84 -40.43
N GLU A 238 -47.75 7.28 -39.82
CA GLU A 238 -47.78 6.72 -38.48
C GLU A 238 -46.44 6.12 -38.03
N MET A 239 -45.85 6.71 -36.99
CA MET A 239 -44.83 6.02 -36.22
C MET A 239 -45.48 4.76 -35.62
N THR A 240 -45.16 3.60 -36.19
CA THR A 240 -45.33 2.32 -35.52
C THR A 240 -44.75 2.50 -34.12
N ARG A 241 -45.58 2.34 -33.08
CA ARG A 241 -45.08 2.38 -31.70
C ARG A 241 -43.98 1.34 -31.60
N VAL A 242 -42.74 1.80 -31.60
CA VAL A 242 -41.60 0.99 -31.23
C VAL A 242 -41.91 0.61 -29.80
N ASP A 243 -42.30 -0.64 -29.62
CA ASP A 243 -42.42 -1.23 -28.30
C ASP A 243 -41.03 -1.07 -27.69
N VAL A 244 -40.85 -0.07 -26.83
CA VAL A 244 -39.62 0.15 -26.08
C VAL A 244 -39.62 -0.97 -25.06
N GLY A 245 -39.35 -2.19 -25.54
CA GLY A 245 -39.26 -3.39 -24.74
C GLY A 245 -38.43 -3.02 -23.54
N ARG A 246 -39.05 -3.09 -22.35
CA ARG A 246 -38.49 -2.63 -21.07
C ARG A 246 -36.99 -2.76 -21.14
N ARG A 247 -36.28 -1.63 -21.25
CA ARG A 247 -34.81 -1.59 -21.23
C ARG A 247 -34.41 -2.55 -20.12
N LYS A 248 -33.81 -3.70 -20.46
CA LYS A 248 -33.26 -4.62 -19.45
C LYS A 248 -32.45 -3.73 -18.53
N ALA A 249 -32.87 -3.60 -17.27
CA ALA A 249 -32.26 -2.68 -16.34
C ALA A 249 -30.77 -2.99 -16.36
N LYS A 250 -29.95 -2.00 -16.77
CA LYS A 250 -28.49 -2.12 -16.74
C LYS A 250 -28.13 -2.63 -15.34
N PRO A 251 -27.30 -3.68 -15.20
CA PRO A 251 -26.94 -4.19 -13.88
C PRO A 251 -26.51 -3.00 -13.03
N ARG A 252 -27.16 -2.82 -11.87
CA ARG A 252 -26.89 -1.70 -10.98
C ARG A 252 -25.43 -1.82 -10.56
N GLU A 253 -24.63 -0.81 -10.91
CA GLU A 253 -23.24 -0.72 -10.49
C GLU A 253 -23.15 -0.89 -8.96
N PRO A 254 -22.15 -1.62 -8.44
CA PRO A 254 -21.96 -1.70 -7.00
C PRO A 254 -21.70 -0.30 -6.44
N GLU A 255 -22.14 -0.10 -5.19
CA GLU A 255 -21.89 1.15 -4.48
C GLU A 255 -20.41 1.29 -4.13
N VAL A 256 -19.75 0.16 -3.84
CA VAL A 256 -18.35 0.14 -3.40
C VAL A 256 -17.53 -0.86 -4.23
N TRP A 257 -16.39 -0.41 -4.70
CA TRP A 257 -15.37 -1.19 -5.39
C TRP A 257 -14.18 -1.43 -4.46
N VAL A 258 -13.82 -2.68 -4.20
CA VAL A 258 -12.65 -3.04 -3.38
C VAL A 258 -11.51 -3.40 -4.32
N TYR A 259 -10.41 -2.63 -4.32
CA TYR A 259 -9.32 -2.78 -5.28
C TYR A 259 -7.95 -2.91 -4.62
N GLY A 260 -7.12 -3.86 -5.09
CA GLY A 260 -5.69 -3.92 -4.76
C GLY A 260 -5.34 -4.44 -3.35
N TRP A 261 -6.31 -4.96 -2.61
CA TRP A 261 -6.10 -5.59 -1.30
C TRP A 261 -5.66 -7.06 -1.43
N GLY A 262 -4.86 -7.54 -0.47
CA GLY A 262 -4.49 -8.95 -0.39
C GLY A 262 -5.69 -9.85 -0.05
N LEU A 263 -5.64 -11.14 -0.38
CA LEU A 263 -6.80 -12.06 -0.33
C LEU A 263 -7.58 -12.04 0.99
N LYS A 264 -6.89 -12.12 2.13
CA LYS A 264 -7.51 -12.09 3.46
C LYS A 264 -8.15 -10.74 3.79
N ALA A 265 -7.48 -9.65 3.44
CA ALA A 265 -7.99 -8.30 3.66
C ALA A 265 -9.22 -8.04 2.78
N THR A 266 -9.18 -8.48 1.52
CA THR A 266 -10.33 -8.43 0.61
C THR A 266 -11.53 -9.18 1.18
N GLN A 267 -11.34 -10.41 1.68
CA GLN A 267 -12.42 -11.17 2.33
C GLN A 267 -13.02 -10.43 3.52
N GLY A 268 -12.18 -9.96 4.45
CA GLY A 268 -12.65 -9.21 5.62
C GLY A 268 -13.36 -7.90 5.27
N LEU A 269 -12.88 -7.16 4.26
CA LEU A 269 -13.54 -5.95 3.78
C LEU A 269 -14.89 -6.24 3.12
N MET A 270 -14.98 -7.31 2.34
CA MET A 270 -16.23 -7.71 1.70
C MET A 270 -17.28 -8.14 2.74
N GLU A 271 -16.88 -8.89 3.76
CA GLU A 271 -17.74 -9.27 4.89
C GLU A 271 -18.19 -8.04 5.69
N LEU A 272 -17.25 -7.13 5.99
CA LEU A 272 -17.53 -5.89 6.71
C LEU A 272 -18.56 -5.03 5.96
N LEU A 273 -18.31 -4.76 4.67
CA LEU A 273 -19.20 -3.95 3.84
C LEU A 273 -20.58 -4.61 3.68
N ALA A 274 -20.62 -5.95 3.52
CA ALA A 274 -21.89 -6.69 3.45
C ALA A 274 -22.68 -6.61 4.76
N SER A 275 -22.01 -6.73 5.91
CA SER A 275 -22.66 -6.58 7.23
C SER A 275 -23.19 -5.18 7.49
N ALA A 276 -22.59 -4.15 6.87
CA ALA A 276 -23.09 -2.78 6.86
C ALA A 276 -24.21 -2.55 5.81
N GLY A 277 -24.61 -3.57 5.05
CA GLY A 277 -25.64 -3.49 4.02
C GLY A 277 -25.20 -2.79 2.72
N LEU A 278 -23.89 -2.58 2.53
CA LEU A 278 -23.32 -1.93 1.35
C LEU A 278 -23.12 -2.95 0.22
N LYS A 279 -23.51 -2.57 -1.00
CA LYS A 279 -23.29 -3.41 -2.19
C LYS A 279 -21.87 -3.25 -2.71
N ALA A 280 -20.96 -4.07 -2.18
CA ALA A 280 -19.55 -4.07 -2.55
C ALA A 280 -19.22 -5.16 -3.59
N GLN A 281 -18.20 -4.91 -4.41
CA GLN A 281 -17.61 -5.89 -5.32
C GLN A 281 -16.09 -5.73 -5.42
N VAL A 282 -15.37 -6.83 -5.57
CA VAL A 282 -13.93 -6.79 -5.85
C VAL A 282 -13.70 -6.31 -7.28
N ALA A 283 -12.89 -5.27 -7.42
CA ALA A 283 -12.59 -4.61 -8.68
C ALA A 283 -11.29 -5.14 -9.31
N ARG A 284 -11.27 -5.20 -10.64
CA ARG A 284 -10.05 -5.25 -11.45
C ARG A 284 -9.68 -3.84 -11.90
N THR A 285 -8.47 -3.68 -12.44
CA THR A 285 -7.99 -2.37 -12.93
C THR A 285 -8.93 -1.72 -13.95
N GLU A 286 -9.59 -2.53 -14.79
CA GLU A 286 -10.57 -2.04 -15.77
C GLU A 286 -11.88 -1.57 -15.12
N ASP A 287 -12.30 -2.20 -14.03
CA ASP A 287 -13.53 -1.85 -13.32
C ASP A 287 -13.37 -0.49 -12.65
N VAL A 288 -12.20 -0.23 -12.05
CA VAL A 288 -11.85 1.07 -11.45
C VAL A 288 -11.87 2.20 -12.49
N ARG A 289 -11.44 1.94 -13.73
CA ARG A 289 -11.47 2.93 -14.82
C ARG A 289 -12.87 3.20 -15.36
N LYS A 290 -13.78 2.22 -15.25
CA LYS A 290 -15.18 2.33 -15.71
C LYS A 290 -16.14 2.76 -14.60
N ALA A 291 -15.67 2.79 -13.35
CA ALA A 291 -16.46 3.14 -12.19
C ALA A 291 -16.95 4.59 -12.25
N SER A 292 -18.23 4.80 -11.96
CA SER A 292 -18.88 6.10 -12.05
C SER A 292 -18.57 6.99 -10.85
N ALA A 293 -18.77 8.31 -11.00
CA ALA A 293 -18.63 9.26 -9.89
C ALA A 293 -19.58 9.02 -8.70
N CYS A 294 -20.58 8.15 -8.86
CA CYS A 294 -21.49 7.71 -7.80
C CYS A 294 -20.88 6.63 -6.90
N SER A 295 -19.94 5.85 -7.42
CA SER A 295 -19.37 4.70 -6.71
C SER A 295 -18.07 5.11 -6.00
N VAL A 296 -17.78 4.37 -4.94
CA VAL A 296 -16.59 4.59 -4.11
C VAL A 296 -15.60 3.46 -4.38
N VAL A 297 -14.34 3.79 -4.64
CA VAL A 297 -13.24 2.83 -4.77
C VAL A 297 -12.43 2.85 -3.49
N LEU A 298 -12.48 1.75 -2.74
CA LEU A 298 -11.69 1.49 -1.54
C LEU A 298 -10.40 0.75 -1.92
N ALA A 299 -9.25 1.39 -1.75
CA ALA A 299 -7.97 0.83 -2.17
C ALA A 299 -6.79 1.24 -1.27
N PRO A 300 -5.73 0.43 -1.16
CA PRO A 300 -4.46 0.88 -0.62
C PRO A 300 -3.83 1.94 -1.53
N LEU A 301 -3.11 2.91 -0.96
CA LEU A 301 -2.44 3.97 -1.74
C LEU A 301 -1.62 3.42 -2.92
N GLN A 302 -0.74 2.46 -2.61
CA GLN A 302 0.18 1.80 -3.57
C GLN A 302 -0.53 1.17 -4.77
N SER A 303 -1.77 0.71 -4.59
CA SER A 303 -2.52 0.05 -5.66
C SER A 303 -3.03 1.08 -6.68
N VAL A 304 -3.42 2.27 -6.23
CA VAL A 304 -3.96 3.33 -7.11
C VAL A 304 -2.86 4.06 -7.88
N GLU A 305 -1.66 4.15 -7.32
CA GLU A 305 -0.48 4.69 -8.02
C GLU A 305 -0.20 3.97 -9.36
N SER A 306 -0.47 2.66 -9.41
CA SER A 306 -0.28 1.84 -10.62
C SER A 306 -1.29 2.11 -11.74
N VAL A 307 -2.47 2.68 -11.42
CA VAL A 307 -3.59 2.81 -12.37
C VAL A 307 -3.51 4.10 -13.19
N LYS A 308 -2.64 5.06 -12.83
CA LYS A 308 -2.49 6.42 -13.40
C LYS A 308 -3.83 7.20 -13.42
N ARG A 309 -3.90 8.30 -12.66
CA ARG A 309 -5.10 9.16 -12.43
C ARG A 309 -5.93 9.57 -13.67
N ARG A 310 -5.38 9.50 -14.89
CA ARG A 310 -6.10 9.87 -16.13
C ARG A 310 -7.17 8.83 -16.48
N GLY A 311 -8.36 8.99 -15.89
CA GLY A 311 -9.58 8.31 -16.34
C GLY A 311 -10.41 7.63 -15.25
N VAL A 312 -10.08 7.77 -13.96
CA VAL A 312 -10.95 7.29 -12.87
C VAL A 312 -11.96 8.39 -12.53
N GLN A 313 -13.25 8.10 -12.73
CA GLN A 313 -14.34 9.03 -12.41
C GLN A 313 -14.91 8.79 -11.01
N ALA A 314 -14.71 7.60 -10.46
CA ALA A 314 -15.17 7.23 -9.12
C ALA A 314 -14.46 7.97 -8.00
N ARG A 315 -15.13 8.05 -6.85
CA ARG A 315 -14.58 8.65 -5.63
C ARG A 315 -13.60 7.67 -5.01
N LEU A 316 -12.38 8.11 -4.81
CA LEU A 316 -11.27 7.36 -4.23
C LEU A 316 -11.25 7.54 -2.71
N LEU A 317 -11.38 6.44 -1.98
CA LEU A 317 -11.17 6.35 -0.55
C LEU A 317 -9.93 5.48 -0.31
N LEU A 318 -8.83 6.12 0.08
CA LEU A 318 -7.53 5.46 0.14
C LEU A 318 -7.13 5.12 1.57
N ALA A 319 -6.44 4.00 1.74
CA ALA A 319 -5.92 3.56 3.02
C ALA A 319 -4.39 3.40 2.98
N GLY A 320 -3.72 3.78 4.08
CA GLY A 320 -2.27 3.74 4.16
C GLY A 320 -1.72 4.10 5.54
N ARG A 321 -0.41 4.36 5.66
CA ARG A 321 0.19 4.86 6.91
C ARG A 321 -0.05 6.36 7.02
N SER A 322 0.03 6.95 8.21
CA SER A 322 -0.21 8.39 8.39
C SER A 322 0.70 9.28 7.52
N ARG A 323 1.94 8.85 7.28
CA ARG A 323 2.88 9.54 6.36
C ARG A 323 2.49 9.51 4.88
N ASP A 324 1.54 8.66 4.51
CA ASP A 324 1.08 8.46 3.14
C ASP A 324 -0.10 9.40 2.78
N MET A 325 -0.56 10.23 3.72
CA MET A 325 -1.73 11.11 3.59
C MET A 325 -1.59 12.16 2.48
N ASP A 326 -0.48 12.92 2.46
CA ASP A 326 -0.26 13.96 1.45
C ASP A 326 -0.20 13.36 0.03
N ARG A 327 0.37 12.15 -0.08
CA ARG A 327 0.43 11.39 -1.34
C ARG A 327 -0.96 10.96 -1.79
N ALA A 328 -1.83 10.55 -0.87
CA ALA A 328 -3.20 10.17 -1.17
C ALA A 328 -3.99 11.34 -1.79
N TRP A 329 -3.87 12.54 -1.21
CA TRP A 329 -4.53 13.74 -1.74
C TRP A 329 -3.96 14.19 -3.08
N ALA A 330 -2.64 14.06 -3.29
CA ALA A 330 -2.02 14.32 -4.59
C ALA A 330 -2.57 13.41 -5.71
N LEU A 331 -3.00 12.19 -5.37
CA LEU A 331 -3.65 11.25 -6.29
C LEU A 331 -5.15 11.53 -6.48
N GLY A 332 -5.71 12.49 -5.75
CA GLY A 332 -7.12 12.86 -5.83
C GLY A 332 -8.05 12.02 -4.96
N ALA A 333 -7.53 11.45 -3.87
CA ALA A 333 -8.38 10.85 -2.83
C ALA A 333 -9.34 11.90 -2.26
N GLN A 334 -10.61 11.53 -2.11
CA GLN A 334 -11.60 12.34 -1.42
C GLN A 334 -11.55 12.10 0.09
N GLU A 335 -11.03 10.94 0.51
CA GLU A 335 -10.87 10.58 1.92
C GLU A 335 -9.64 9.67 2.10
N PHE A 336 -8.97 9.79 3.24
CA PHE A 336 -7.80 8.97 3.58
C PHE A 336 -7.92 8.36 4.98
N LEU A 337 -7.83 7.02 5.06
CA LEU A 337 -7.85 6.29 6.31
C LEU A 337 -6.43 5.85 6.71
N SER A 338 -5.88 6.50 7.74
CA SER A 338 -4.63 6.08 8.35
C SER A 338 -4.80 4.78 9.13
N GLY A 339 -3.87 3.84 8.96
CA GLY A 339 -3.85 2.57 9.69
C GLY A 339 -3.59 2.74 11.20
N PRO A 340 -4.09 1.80 12.04
CA PRO A 340 -4.90 0.63 11.69
C PRO A 340 -6.35 0.99 11.32
N LEU A 341 -6.88 0.35 10.27
CA LEU A 341 -8.23 0.62 9.74
C LEU A 341 -9.31 0.19 10.73
N ARG A 342 -9.94 1.16 11.38
CA ARG A 342 -11.10 0.89 12.24
C ARG A 342 -12.34 0.63 11.38
N ALA A 343 -13.07 -0.44 11.69
CA ALA A 343 -14.28 -0.85 10.97
C ALA A 343 -15.32 0.29 10.91
N ASP A 344 -15.57 0.93 12.05
CA ASP A 344 -16.54 2.02 12.18
C ASP A 344 -16.14 3.21 11.29
N CYS A 345 -14.89 3.66 11.39
CA CYS A 345 -14.35 4.77 10.59
C CYS A 345 -14.40 4.47 9.09
N LEU A 346 -14.17 3.23 8.69
CA LEU A 346 -14.25 2.82 7.28
C LEU A 346 -15.69 2.90 6.77
N ILE A 347 -16.65 2.38 7.53
CA ILE A 347 -18.06 2.38 7.14
C ILE A 347 -18.59 3.81 7.06
N ASP A 348 -18.28 4.64 8.06
CA ASP A 348 -18.70 6.04 8.11
C ASP A 348 -18.14 6.83 6.92
N ALA A 349 -16.84 6.67 6.64
CA ALA A 349 -16.20 7.31 5.51
C ALA A 349 -16.81 6.86 4.17
N VAL A 350 -17.12 5.57 4.00
CA VAL A 350 -17.78 5.07 2.79
C VAL A 350 -19.19 5.67 2.64
N HIS A 351 -19.97 5.75 3.70
CA HIS A 351 -21.30 6.35 3.67
C HIS A 351 -21.26 7.85 3.33
N GLU A 352 -20.30 8.58 3.89
CA GLU A 352 -20.08 9.99 3.61
C GLU A 352 -19.75 10.21 2.12
N GLN A 353 -18.83 9.42 1.56
CA GLN A 353 -18.45 9.52 0.16
C GLN A 353 -19.61 9.14 -0.79
N LEU A 354 -20.43 8.15 -0.44
CA LEU A 354 -21.64 7.80 -1.20
C LEU A 354 -22.70 8.92 -1.17
N ARG A 355 -22.88 9.60 -0.03
CA ARG A 355 -23.79 10.75 0.09
C ARG A 355 -23.30 11.93 -0.75
N ALA A 356 -22.03 12.30 -0.61
CA ALA A 356 -21.40 13.38 -1.38
C ALA A 356 -21.46 13.13 -2.90
N GLY A 357 -21.30 11.88 -3.33
CA GLY A 357 -21.48 11.49 -4.74
C GLY A 357 -22.90 11.75 -5.25
N ARG A 358 -23.92 11.37 -4.47
CA ARG A 358 -25.33 11.57 -4.83
C ARG A 358 -25.74 13.05 -4.86
N GLU A 359 -25.17 13.88 -4.00
CA GLU A 359 -25.42 15.32 -3.96
C GLU A 359 -24.79 16.07 -5.13
N SER A 360 -23.56 15.68 -5.51
CA SER A 360 -22.86 16.25 -6.67
C SER A 360 -23.63 16.05 -7.98
N LEU A 361 -24.40 14.96 -8.10
CA LEU A 361 -25.27 14.70 -9.25
C LEU A 361 -26.56 15.52 -9.26
N ARG A 362 -27.06 15.93 -8.09
CA ARG A 362 -28.29 16.73 -7.99
C ARG A 362 -28.07 18.21 -8.30
N GLN A 363 -26.83 18.71 -8.18
CA GLN A 363 -26.48 20.10 -8.47
C GLN A 363 -26.11 20.36 -9.95
N VAL A 364 -25.90 19.30 -10.74
CA VAL A 364 -25.50 19.38 -12.17
C VAL A 364 -26.68 19.07 -13.11
N GLY A 365 -27.82 18.61 -12.57
CA GLY A 365 -29.00 18.16 -13.32
C GLY A 365 -30.06 19.24 -13.53
#